data_AF-Q8DT13-F1
#
_entry.id   AF-Q8DT13-F1
#
_cell.length_a   1.000
_cell.length_b   1.000
_cell.length_c   1.000
_cell.angle_alpha   90.00
_cell.angle_beta   90.00
_cell.angle_gamma   90.00
#
_symmetry.space_group_name_H-M   'P 1'
#
loop_
_entity.id
_entity.type
_entity.pdbx_description
1 polymer ?
#
loop_
_entity_poly.entity_id
_entity_poly.type
_entity_poly.pdbx_seq_one_letter_code
_entity_poly.pdbx_strand_id
1 'polypeptide(L)'
;MNNLTEQAFARALKEIMAKKSFDKVTVTELVRFLNVNRQTFYYHFKDLYDLLEWIYITDGEKMIGDKRTTASWQEGLLAIFQYIQDNEAFVRNTYHSINRNYLEHFLYDRAYSLIRPVIEENEIQTQISEADIDLRAHFYKYGLVGFILDWIDSGLREKPEDLTQRIYHLLESL
;
A
#
# COMPACT_ATOMS: atom_id res chain seq x y z
N MET A 1 13.23 1.01 17.95
CA MET A 1 13.02 2.45 18.25
C MET A 1 11.54 2.65 18.50
N ASN A 2 11.18 3.53 19.44
CA ASN A 2 9.79 3.71 19.85
C ASN A 2 9.14 4.76 18.93
N ASN A 3 8.44 4.32 17.88
CA ASN A 3 7.92 5.18 16.82
C ASN A 3 6.59 5.87 17.20
N LEU A 4 6.38 6.19 18.49
CA LEU A 4 5.09 6.69 18.99
C LEU A 4 4.73 8.05 18.40
N THR A 5 5.73 8.92 18.22
CA THR A 5 5.51 10.26 17.67
C THR A 5 5.19 10.19 16.18
N GLU A 6 5.91 9.36 15.42
CA GLU A 6 5.65 9.11 14.01
C GLU A 6 4.25 8.51 13.80
N GLN A 7 3.86 7.56 14.65
CA GLN A 7 2.51 7.00 14.64
C GLN A 7 1.43 8.03 14.96
N ALA A 8 1.70 8.96 15.89
CA ALA A 8 0.78 10.05 16.20
C ALA A 8 0.60 10.99 14.99
N PHE A 9 1.69 11.34 14.29
CA PHE A 9 1.63 12.12 13.05
C PHE A 9 0.89 11.39 11.93
N ALA A 10 1.14 10.09 11.77
CA ALA A 10 0.43 9.26 10.80
C ALA A 10 -1.08 9.25 11.05
N ARG A 11 -1.48 9.03 12.30
CA ARG A 11 -2.89 9.07 12.70
C ARG A 11 -3.51 10.45 12.44
N ALA A 12 -2.82 11.52 12.84
CA ALA A 12 -3.30 12.89 12.61
C ALA A 12 -3.48 13.18 11.11
N LEU A 13 -2.55 12.73 10.26
CA LEU A 13 -2.67 12.93 8.82
C LEU A 13 -3.88 12.18 8.25
N LYS A 14 -4.09 10.91 8.62
CA LYS A 14 -5.26 10.13 8.20
C LYS A 14 -6.58 10.77 8.65
N GLU A 15 -6.66 11.25 9.89
CA GLU A 15 -7.87 11.90 10.42
C GLU A 15 -8.18 13.23 9.73
N ILE A 16 -7.17 14.04 9.40
CA ILE A 16 -7.34 15.27 8.63
C ILE A 16 -7.75 14.93 7.19
N MET A 17 -7.10 13.94 6.58
CA MET A 17 -7.40 13.49 5.22
C MET A 17 -8.76 12.81 5.10
N ALA A 18 -9.41 12.39 6.19
CA ALA A 18 -10.81 11.97 6.13
C ALA A 18 -11.76 13.12 5.70
N LYS A 19 -11.32 14.38 5.79
CA LYS A 19 -12.15 15.57 5.56
C LYS A 19 -11.73 16.40 4.33
N LYS A 20 -10.51 16.21 3.82
CA LYS A 20 -9.98 16.98 2.69
C LYS A 20 -8.82 16.27 1.98
N SER A 21 -8.54 16.69 0.75
CA SER A 21 -7.42 16.18 -0.04
C SER A 21 -6.06 16.51 0.61
N PHE A 22 -5.08 15.65 0.34
CA PHE A 22 -3.70 15.78 0.86
C PHE A 22 -3.09 17.16 0.55
N ASP A 23 -3.31 17.68 -0.67
CA ASP A 23 -2.76 18.97 -1.13
C ASP A 23 -3.23 20.19 -0.31
N LYS A 24 -4.28 20.03 0.50
CA LYS A 24 -4.83 21.06 1.39
C LYS A 24 -4.41 20.89 2.86
N VAL A 25 -3.61 19.87 3.17
CA VAL A 25 -3.07 19.63 4.50
C VAL A 25 -1.82 20.47 4.70
N THR A 26 -1.60 20.97 5.91
CA THR A 26 -0.39 21.72 6.25
C THR A 26 0.29 21.16 7.49
N VAL A 27 1.61 21.30 7.59
CA VAL A 27 2.36 20.96 8.81
C VAL A 27 1.81 21.70 10.03
N THR A 28 1.39 22.97 9.86
CA THR A 28 0.79 23.77 10.94
C THR A 28 -0.49 23.15 11.49
N GLU A 29 -1.33 22.59 10.62
CA GLU A 29 -2.54 21.92 11.05
C GLU A 29 -2.25 20.63 11.81
N LEU A 30 -1.31 19.80 11.33
CA LEU A 30 -0.89 18.57 12.02
C LEU A 30 -0.37 18.86 13.43
N VAL A 31 0.54 19.81 13.58
CA VAL A 31 1.13 20.09 14.89
C VAL A 31 0.14 20.74 15.85
N ARG A 32 -0.83 21.50 15.33
CA ARG A 32 -1.98 21.99 16.13
C ARG A 32 -2.88 20.85 16.56
N PHE A 33 -3.18 19.91 15.67
CA PHE A 33 -4.00 18.74 15.96
C PHE A 33 -3.39 17.91 17.11
N LEU A 34 -2.06 17.77 17.11
CA LEU A 34 -1.32 17.00 18.13
C LEU A 34 -0.87 17.82 19.35
N ASN A 35 -1.13 19.14 19.37
CA ASN A 35 -0.65 20.07 20.39
C ASN A 35 0.88 20.01 20.60
N VAL A 36 1.63 19.99 19.50
CA VAL A 36 3.11 20.02 19.49
C VAL A 36 3.61 21.23 18.69
N ASN A 37 4.92 21.48 18.75
CA ASN A 37 5.53 22.55 17.96
C ASN A 37 5.97 22.03 16.57
N ARG A 38 6.25 22.96 15.64
CA ARG A 38 6.72 22.61 14.29
C ARG A 38 8.08 21.90 14.29
N GLN A 39 8.95 22.19 15.27
CA GLN A 39 10.27 21.55 15.36
C GLN A 39 10.13 20.06 15.65
N THR A 40 9.11 19.64 16.42
CA THR A 40 8.80 18.23 16.65
C THR A 40 8.47 17.52 15.33
N PHE A 41 7.66 18.14 14.46
CA PHE A 41 7.40 17.55 13.14
C PHE A 41 8.69 17.40 12.32
N TYR A 42 9.46 18.49 12.20
CA TYR A 42 10.68 18.50 11.38
C TYR A 42 11.83 17.67 11.94
N TYR A 43 11.75 17.25 13.21
CA TYR A 43 12.66 16.27 13.77
C TYR A 43 12.43 14.87 13.18
N HIS A 44 11.19 14.52 12.85
CA HIS A 44 10.82 13.21 12.33
C HIS A 44 10.65 13.17 10.81
N PHE A 45 10.18 14.26 10.20
CA PHE A 45 9.83 14.30 8.78
C PHE A 45 10.29 15.59 8.12
N LYS A 46 10.85 15.50 6.92
CA LYS A 46 11.28 16.67 6.12
C LYS A 46 10.09 17.53 5.70
N ASP A 47 8.99 16.88 5.32
CA ASP A 47 7.74 17.50 4.88
C ASP A 47 6.57 16.50 4.98
N LEU A 48 5.40 16.88 4.47
CA LEU A 48 4.21 16.02 4.46
C LEU A 48 4.36 14.80 3.54
N TYR A 49 5.23 14.86 2.53
CA TYR A 49 5.46 13.74 1.61
C TYR A 49 6.28 12.66 2.28
N ASP A 50 7.32 13.06 3.02
CA ASP A 50 8.13 12.15 3.84
C ASP A 50 7.25 11.42 4.87
N LEU A 51 6.29 12.11 5.48
CA LEU A 51 5.27 11.48 6.33
C LEU A 51 4.35 10.54 5.54
N LEU A 52 3.86 10.95 4.36
CA LEU A 52 2.96 10.13 3.52
C LEU A 52 3.64 8.81 3.11
N GLU A 53 4.88 8.90 2.63
CA GLU A 53 5.71 7.75 2.27
C GLU A 53 5.96 6.85 3.48
N TRP A 54 6.31 7.43 4.63
CA TRP A 54 6.51 6.68 5.86
C TRP A 54 5.26 5.90 6.30
N ILE A 55 4.07 6.49 6.15
CA ILE A 55 2.79 5.81 6.45
C ILE A 55 2.63 4.60 5.55
N TYR A 56 2.78 4.77 4.24
CA TYR A 56 2.62 3.67 3.29
C TYR A 56 3.62 2.54 3.55
N ILE A 57 4.89 2.85 3.78
CA ILE A 57 5.91 1.85 4.11
C ILE A 57 5.54 1.10 5.39
N THR A 58 5.25 1.83 6.48
CA THR A 58 4.98 1.26 7.79
C THR A 58 3.71 0.42 7.82
N ASP A 59 2.66 0.87 7.13
CA ASP A 59 1.41 0.14 7.05
C ASP A 59 1.56 -1.11 6.19
N GLY A 60 2.24 -1.00 5.05
CA GLY A 60 2.53 -2.14 4.17
C GLY A 60 3.35 -3.25 4.86
N GLU A 61 4.33 -2.87 5.69
CA GLU A 61 5.10 -3.83 6.49
C GLU A 61 4.22 -4.58 7.50
N LYS A 62 3.30 -3.88 8.17
CA LYS A 62 2.37 -4.50 9.13
C LYS A 62 1.37 -5.44 8.47
N MET A 63 0.91 -5.13 7.24
CA MET A 63 -0.08 -5.94 6.53
C MET A 63 0.45 -7.25 6.01
N ILE A 64 1.59 -7.18 5.31
CA ILE A 64 2.07 -8.34 4.57
C ILE A 64 2.86 -9.26 5.49
N GLY A 65 3.63 -8.73 6.46
CA GLY A 65 4.42 -9.57 7.38
C GLY A 65 5.14 -10.71 6.65
N ASP A 66 4.91 -11.94 7.13
CA ASP A 66 5.42 -13.20 6.57
C ASP A 66 4.47 -13.87 5.56
N LYS A 67 3.35 -13.24 5.18
CA LYS A 67 2.31 -13.78 4.29
C LYS A 67 2.68 -13.70 2.79
N ARG A 68 3.87 -14.20 2.45
CA ARG A 68 4.47 -14.05 1.11
C ARG A 68 4.74 -15.39 0.42
N THR A 69 4.22 -16.49 0.94
CA THR A 69 4.43 -17.84 0.39
C THR A 69 3.27 -18.25 -0.52
N THR A 70 3.44 -19.27 -1.34
CA THR A 70 2.36 -19.86 -2.16
C THR A 70 1.16 -20.28 -1.30
N ALA A 71 1.38 -20.66 -0.03
CA ALA A 71 0.30 -21.02 0.90
C ALA A 71 -0.43 -19.82 1.52
N SER A 72 0.16 -18.61 1.50
CA SER A 72 -0.34 -17.45 2.26
C SER A 72 -0.53 -16.18 1.43
N TRP A 73 -0.13 -16.17 0.16
CA TRP A 73 -0.21 -14.98 -0.69
C TRP A 73 -1.64 -14.49 -0.90
N GLN A 74 -2.62 -15.40 -0.90
CA GLN A 74 -4.05 -15.03 -0.94
C GLN A 74 -4.43 -14.20 0.29
N GLU A 75 -3.90 -14.52 1.47
CA GLU A 75 -4.10 -13.72 2.68
C GLU A 75 -3.36 -12.38 2.59
N GLY A 76 -2.17 -12.36 1.98
CA GLY A 76 -1.42 -11.14 1.72
C GLY A 76 -2.16 -10.21 0.76
N LEU A 77 -2.76 -10.76 -0.30
CA LEU A 77 -3.59 -10.03 -1.25
C LEU A 77 -4.86 -9.48 -0.57
N LEU A 78 -5.54 -10.29 0.23
CA LEU A 78 -6.70 -9.86 0.99
C LEU A 78 -6.35 -8.72 1.96
N ALA A 79 -5.20 -8.80 2.62
CA ALA A 79 -4.72 -7.74 3.52
C ALA A 79 -4.50 -6.40 2.81
N ILE A 80 -4.02 -6.42 1.55
CA ILE A 80 -3.89 -5.21 0.72
C ILE A 80 -5.27 -4.59 0.45
N PHE A 81 -6.25 -5.39 0.02
CA PHE A 81 -7.60 -4.90 -0.25
C PHE A 81 -8.29 -4.38 1.02
N GLN A 82 -8.18 -5.10 2.13
CA GLN A 82 -8.76 -4.68 3.42
C GLN A 82 -8.12 -3.38 3.92
N TYR A 83 -6.81 -3.20 3.78
CA TYR A 83 -6.18 -1.93 4.12
C TYR A 83 -6.75 -0.76 3.34
N ILE A 84 -6.89 -0.92 2.03
CA ILE A 84 -7.43 0.12 1.16
C ILE A 84 -8.86 0.46 1.56
N GLN A 85 -9.67 -0.55 1.89
CA GLN A 85 -11.04 -0.34 2.36
C GLN A 85 -11.08 0.37 3.73
N ASP A 86 -10.30 -0.10 4.71
CA ASP A 86 -10.24 0.49 6.05
C ASP A 86 -9.68 1.92 6.04
N ASN A 87 -8.93 2.28 5.00
CA ASN A 87 -8.29 3.58 4.83
C ASN A 87 -8.82 4.31 3.58
N GLU A 88 -10.06 4.04 3.16
CA GLU A 88 -10.62 4.53 1.88
C GLU A 88 -10.39 6.02 1.69
N ALA A 89 -10.78 6.84 2.67
CA ALA A 89 -10.67 8.29 2.54
C ALA A 89 -9.23 8.75 2.34
N PHE A 90 -8.27 8.14 3.06
CA PHE A 90 -6.85 8.43 2.91
C PHE A 90 -6.34 8.00 1.53
N VAL A 91 -6.63 6.76 1.12
CA VAL A 91 -6.18 6.21 -0.17
C VAL A 91 -6.79 6.98 -1.34
N ARG A 92 -8.09 7.25 -1.34
CA ARG A 92 -8.78 8.02 -2.39
C ARG A 92 -8.28 9.46 -2.48
N ASN A 93 -8.02 10.10 -1.34
CA ASN A 93 -7.49 11.46 -1.34
C ASN A 93 -6.03 11.53 -1.82
N THR A 94 -5.24 10.47 -1.65
CA THR A 94 -3.93 10.37 -2.31
C THR A 94 -4.10 10.10 -3.81
N TYR A 95 -4.98 9.16 -4.19
CA TYR A 95 -5.25 8.78 -5.59
C TYR A 95 -5.70 9.96 -6.47
N HIS A 96 -6.55 10.84 -5.94
CA HIS A 96 -7.04 12.02 -6.67
C HIS A 96 -6.16 13.28 -6.49
N SER A 97 -5.04 13.17 -5.78
CA SER A 97 -4.08 14.28 -5.62
C SER A 97 -3.00 14.25 -6.69
N ILE A 98 -2.22 15.34 -6.80
CA ILE A 98 -1.00 15.35 -7.61
C ILE A 98 0.04 14.31 -7.15
N ASN A 99 -0.17 13.71 -5.98
CA ASN A 99 0.72 12.77 -5.32
C ASN A 99 0.30 11.31 -5.48
N ARG A 100 -0.58 11.04 -6.45
CA ARG A 100 -0.98 9.69 -6.86
C ARG A 100 0.22 8.77 -7.07
N ASN A 101 1.33 9.29 -7.60
CA ASN A 101 2.55 8.51 -7.81
C ASN A 101 3.04 7.82 -6.52
N TYR A 102 2.91 8.42 -5.34
CA TYR A 102 3.35 7.79 -4.10
C TYR A 102 2.50 6.55 -3.76
N LEU A 103 1.18 6.63 -3.97
CA LEU A 103 0.30 5.48 -3.84
C LEU A 103 0.66 4.40 -4.86
N GLU A 104 0.91 4.78 -6.12
CA GLU A 104 1.29 3.83 -7.16
C GLU A 104 2.61 3.11 -6.83
N HIS A 105 3.66 3.85 -6.44
CA HIS A 105 4.94 3.25 -6.03
C HIS A 105 4.76 2.29 -4.85
N PHE A 106 4.00 2.71 -3.83
CA PHE A 106 3.63 1.82 -2.73
C PHE A 106 2.96 0.54 -3.22
N LEU A 107 1.93 0.64 -4.06
CA LEU A 107 1.21 -0.53 -4.57
C LEU A 107 2.11 -1.43 -5.42
N TYR A 108 2.99 -0.85 -6.25
CA TYR A 108 3.95 -1.62 -7.05
C TYR A 108 4.94 -2.39 -6.18
N ASP A 109 5.53 -1.74 -5.17
CA ASP A 109 6.49 -2.39 -4.28
C ASP A 109 5.84 -3.52 -3.49
N ARG A 110 4.61 -3.32 -3.03
CA ARG A 110 3.86 -4.35 -2.27
C ARG A 110 3.41 -5.49 -3.15
N ALA A 111 2.88 -5.20 -4.34
CA ALA A 111 2.51 -6.23 -5.31
C ALA A 111 3.72 -7.07 -5.72
N TYR A 112 4.87 -6.43 -6.00
CA TYR A 112 6.11 -7.16 -6.33
C TYR A 112 6.58 -8.05 -5.17
N SER A 113 6.61 -7.50 -3.96
CA SER A 113 7.03 -8.21 -2.74
C SER A 113 6.11 -9.38 -2.38
N LEU A 114 4.85 -9.34 -2.81
CA LEU A 114 3.88 -10.42 -2.64
C LEU A 114 4.04 -11.49 -3.73
N ILE A 115 4.19 -11.06 -4.99
CA ILE A 115 4.13 -11.95 -6.16
C ILE A 115 5.45 -12.69 -6.40
N ARG A 116 6.59 -11.99 -6.29
CA ARG A 116 7.88 -12.57 -6.66
C ARG A 116 8.20 -13.86 -5.88
N PRO A 117 8.05 -13.92 -4.55
CA PRO A 117 8.38 -15.13 -3.80
C PRO A 117 7.45 -16.31 -4.14
N VAL A 118 6.18 -16.04 -4.51
CA VAL A 118 5.22 -17.07 -4.95
C VAL A 118 5.66 -17.69 -6.28
N ILE A 119 6.11 -16.86 -7.21
CA ILE A 119 6.66 -17.35 -8.49
C ILE A 119 7.93 -18.16 -8.24
N GLU A 120 8.83 -17.66 -7.40
CA GLU A 120 10.05 -18.40 -7.06
C GLU A 120 9.74 -19.77 -6.45
N GLU A 121 8.76 -19.85 -5.54
CA GLU A 121 8.35 -21.10 -4.87
C GLU A 121 7.73 -22.12 -5.85
N ASN A 122 6.87 -21.66 -6.76
CA ASN A 122 6.24 -22.53 -7.76
C ASN A 122 7.23 -23.07 -8.81
N GLU A 123 8.33 -22.36 -9.05
CA GLU A 123 9.29 -22.65 -10.11
C GLU A 123 10.59 -23.30 -9.60
N ILE A 124 10.64 -23.68 -8.31
CA ILE A 124 11.80 -24.36 -7.69
C ILE A 124 12.20 -25.61 -8.47
N GLN A 125 11.25 -26.27 -9.15
CA GLN A 125 11.48 -27.52 -9.89
C GLN A 125 11.77 -27.34 -11.38
N THR A 126 11.59 -26.14 -11.96
CA THR A 126 11.52 -25.94 -13.42
C THR A 126 12.78 -25.33 -14.05
N GLN A 127 13.87 -25.10 -13.29
CA GLN A 127 15.14 -24.53 -13.78
C GLN A 127 14.98 -23.23 -14.59
N ILE A 128 13.99 -22.42 -14.26
CA ILE A 128 13.73 -21.16 -14.99
C ILE A 128 14.77 -20.11 -14.61
N SER A 129 15.13 -19.24 -15.57
CA SER A 129 16.10 -18.18 -15.35
C SER A 129 15.56 -17.08 -14.43
N GLU A 130 16.46 -16.42 -13.71
CA GLU A 130 16.12 -15.24 -12.87
C GLU A 130 15.44 -14.13 -13.68
N ALA A 131 15.85 -13.95 -14.94
CA ALA A 131 15.26 -12.95 -15.84
C ALA A 131 13.80 -13.27 -16.18
N ASP A 132 13.45 -14.55 -16.34
CA ASP A 132 12.08 -14.97 -16.60
C ASP A 132 11.19 -14.87 -15.35
N ILE A 133 11.75 -15.17 -14.16
CA ILE A 133 11.07 -14.95 -12.87
C ILE A 133 10.75 -13.47 -12.72
N ASP A 134 11.73 -12.58 -12.95
CA ASP A 134 11.53 -11.14 -12.83
C ASP A 134 10.53 -10.61 -13.87
N LEU A 135 10.58 -11.10 -15.12
CA LEU A 135 9.60 -10.76 -16.15
C LEU A 135 8.17 -11.14 -15.73
N ARG A 136 7.96 -12.36 -15.22
CA ARG A 136 6.65 -12.80 -14.73
C ARG A 136 6.20 -11.98 -13.53
N ALA A 137 7.08 -11.74 -12.56
CA ALA A 137 6.78 -10.91 -11.39
C ALA A 137 6.35 -9.50 -11.80
N HIS A 138 7.04 -8.89 -12.77
CA HIS A 138 6.66 -7.60 -13.32
C HIS A 138 5.30 -7.63 -14.01
N PHE A 139 5.05 -8.61 -14.87
CA PHE A 139 3.76 -8.74 -15.57
C PHE A 139 2.58 -8.82 -14.60
N TYR A 140 2.66 -9.71 -13.62
CA TYR A 140 1.60 -9.86 -12.62
C TYR A 140 1.49 -8.65 -11.69
N LYS A 141 2.61 -8.03 -11.31
CA LYS A 141 2.62 -6.79 -10.53
C LYS A 141 1.85 -5.70 -11.24
N TYR A 142 2.12 -5.45 -12.51
CA TYR A 142 1.42 -4.41 -13.28
C TYR A 142 -0.07 -4.72 -13.43
N GLY A 143 -0.43 -5.98 -13.71
CA GLY A 143 -1.82 -6.41 -13.75
C GLY A 143 -2.55 -6.14 -12.42
N LEU A 144 -1.98 -6.63 -11.31
CA LEU A 144 -2.57 -6.48 -9.97
C LEU A 144 -2.74 -5.01 -9.57
N VAL A 145 -1.72 -4.18 -9.77
CA VAL A 145 -1.80 -2.75 -9.43
C VAL A 145 -2.83 -2.05 -10.31
N GLY A 146 -2.91 -2.37 -11.61
CA GLY A 146 -3.95 -1.86 -12.50
C GLY A 146 -5.36 -2.16 -11.96
N PHE A 147 -5.63 -3.42 -11.58
CA PHE A 147 -6.90 -3.81 -10.97
C PHE A 147 -7.20 -3.07 -9.66
N ILE A 148 -6.20 -2.89 -8.79
CA ILE A 148 -6.37 -2.15 -7.54
C ILE A 148 -6.73 -0.69 -7.80
N LEU A 149 -6.05 -0.04 -8.75
CA LEU A 149 -6.31 1.36 -9.10
C LEU A 149 -7.71 1.55 -9.71
N ASP A 150 -8.16 0.62 -10.56
CA ASP A 150 -9.53 0.62 -11.10
C ASP A 150 -10.57 0.41 -10.00
N TRP A 151 -10.31 -0.47 -9.04
CA TRP A 151 -11.20 -0.69 -7.90
C TRP A 151 -11.31 0.57 -7.02
N ILE A 152 -10.20 1.28 -6.77
CA ILE A 152 -10.17 2.57 -6.08
C ILE A 152 -11.00 3.61 -6.83
N ASP A 153 -10.81 3.73 -8.14
CA ASP A 153 -11.54 4.71 -8.98
C ASP A 153 -13.05 4.40 -9.05
N SER A 154 -13.43 3.13 -9.05
CA SER A 154 -14.83 2.69 -9.02
C SER A 154 -15.56 3.05 -7.71
N GLY A 155 -14.82 3.43 -6.66
CA GLY A 155 -15.34 3.69 -5.33
C GLY A 155 -15.47 2.45 -4.46
N LEU A 156 -14.52 1.51 -4.58
CA LEU A 156 -14.43 0.29 -3.75
C LEU A 156 -15.71 -0.58 -3.74
N ARG A 157 -16.39 -0.70 -4.89
CA ARG A 157 -17.72 -1.32 -4.97
C ARG A 157 -17.73 -2.82 -4.67
N GLU A 158 -16.66 -3.50 -5.06
CA GLU A 158 -16.50 -4.94 -4.86
C GLU A 158 -15.86 -5.23 -3.49
N LYS A 159 -16.25 -6.35 -2.87
CA LYS A 159 -15.69 -6.75 -1.58
C LYS A 159 -14.27 -7.31 -1.74
N PRO A 160 -13.36 -7.04 -0.78
CA PRO A 160 -12.00 -7.60 -0.79
C PRO A 160 -11.94 -9.11 -1.00
N GLU A 161 -12.85 -9.86 -0.37
CA GLU A 161 -12.88 -11.32 -0.44
C GLU A 161 -13.18 -11.81 -1.86
N ASP A 162 -14.15 -11.17 -2.53
CA ASP A 162 -14.56 -11.51 -3.89
C ASP A 162 -13.44 -11.20 -4.90
N LEU A 163 -12.79 -10.05 -4.76
CA LEU A 163 -11.65 -9.65 -5.61
C LEU A 163 -10.45 -10.59 -5.42
N THR A 164 -10.12 -10.88 -4.17
CA THR A 164 -9.06 -11.83 -3.82
C THR A 164 -9.29 -13.18 -4.49
N GLN A 165 -10.50 -13.72 -4.38
CA GLN A 165 -10.85 -15.01 -4.97
C GLN A 165 -10.76 -15.00 -6.51
N ARG A 166 -11.26 -13.95 -7.16
CA ARG A 166 -11.19 -13.80 -8.62
C ARG A 166 -9.75 -13.74 -9.13
N ILE A 167 -8.90 -12.95 -8.46
CA ILE A 167 -7.48 -12.84 -8.82
C ILE A 167 -6.75 -14.15 -8.56
N TYR A 168 -7.05 -14.82 -7.45
CA TYR A 168 -6.51 -16.15 -7.14
C TYR A 168 -6.75 -17.16 -8.28
N HIS A 169 -8.00 -17.26 -8.74
CA HIS A 169 -8.33 -18.17 -9.84
C HIS A 169 -7.66 -17.80 -11.17
N LEU A 170 -7.43 -16.51 -11.46
CA LEU A 170 -6.71 -16.09 -12.65
C LEU A 170 -5.24 -16.54 -12.60
N LEU A 171 -4.60 -16.46 -11.43
CA LEU A 171 -3.19 -16.81 -11.27
C LEU A 171 -2.93 -18.32 -11.15
N GLU A 172 -3.86 -19.11 -10.60
CA GLU A 172 -3.75 -20.59 -10.62
C GLU A 172 -4.00 -21.20 -12.00
N SER A 173 -4.72 -20.49 -12.88
CA SER A 173 -5.06 -20.99 -14.22
C SER A 173 -3.94 -20.83 -15.26
N LEU A 174 -2.79 -20.30 -14.85
CA LEU A 174 -1.59 -20.05 -15.66
C LEU A 174 -0.48 -21.05 -15.31
#